data_AF-A0A1V1NSV5-F1
#
_entry.id   AF-A0A1V1NSV5-F1
#
_cell.length_a   1.000
_cell.length_b   1.000
_cell.length_c   1.000
_cell.angle_alpha   90.00
_cell.angle_beta   90.00
_cell.angle_gamma   90.00
#
_symmetry.space_group_name_H-M   'P 1'
#
loop_
_entity.id
_entity.type
_entity.pdbx_description
1 polymer ?
#
loop_
_entity_poly.entity_id
_entity_poly.type
_entity_poly.pdbx_seq_one_letter_code
_entity_poly.pdbx_strand_id
1 'polypeptide(L)'
;MYPDDIADLISEFYQDHKDKAEALLELLPEKDSEDISELMRYPEDTAGGLMTTDFIAIAENLSIRMAIKRIKALNPPNSEISFFIYIINEKQELIAMTTLINLLTHSLNEKVRDIRKENLIQVPPEMDQEEVARIISKYDLYAVPVTDEAGKLLGIVTADDVIDVYEEEATEDIYKLAGTAEIDEEKLLHGKLRIAVISRLPWLLLTIIGGFLSARLISYYTARTNYSIALPL
;
A
#
# COMPACT_ATOMS: atom_id res chain seq x y z
N MET A 1 2.83 -14.68 -10.45
CA MET A 1 3.39 -13.69 -9.54
C MET A 1 3.18 -12.38 -10.24
N TYR A 2 2.45 -11.48 -9.58
CA TYR A 2 2.12 -10.18 -10.15
C TYR A 2 3.35 -9.26 -10.08
N PRO A 3 3.40 -8.16 -10.87
CA PRO A 3 4.55 -7.25 -10.88
C PRO A 3 4.92 -6.66 -9.51
N ASP A 4 3.92 -6.36 -8.69
CA ASP A 4 3.98 -5.93 -7.28
C ASP A 4 4.66 -6.99 -6.40
N ASP A 5 4.11 -8.21 -6.31
CA ASP A 5 4.76 -9.34 -5.62
C ASP A 5 6.26 -9.51 -5.99
N ILE A 6 6.60 -9.31 -7.28
CA ILE A 6 7.97 -9.43 -7.78
C ILE A 6 8.81 -8.24 -7.33
N ALA A 7 8.25 -7.03 -7.36
CA ALA A 7 8.91 -5.82 -6.89
C ALA A 7 9.24 -5.92 -5.40
N ASP A 8 8.33 -6.43 -4.58
CA ASP A 8 8.53 -6.62 -3.14
C ASP A 8 9.64 -7.64 -2.88
N LEU A 9 9.57 -8.80 -3.54
CA LEU A 9 10.59 -9.84 -3.42
C LEU A 9 11.98 -9.31 -3.83
N ILE A 10 12.07 -8.61 -4.96
CA ILE A 10 13.34 -8.04 -5.43
C ILE A 10 13.84 -6.95 -4.48
N SER A 11 12.96 -6.14 -3.91
CA SER A 11 13.29 -5.10 -2.93
C SER A 11 13.87 -5.72 -1.65
N GLU A 12 13.25 -6.78 -1.14
CA GLU A 12 13.75 -7.58 -0.02
C GLU A 12 15.16 -8.13 -0.31
N PHE A 13 15.35 -8.77 -1.47
CA PHE A 13 16.67 -9.25 -1.89
C PHE A 13 17.69 -8.13 -2.12
N TYR A 14 17.26 -6.92 -2.48
CA TYR A 14 18.15 -5.78 -2.69
C TYR A 14 18.82 -5.35 -1.39
N GLN A 15 18.13 -5.49 -0.25
CA GLN A 15 18.64 -5.14 1.08
C GLN A 15 19.85 -6.01 1.47
N ASP A 16 19.81 -7.30 1.15
CA ASP A 16 20.84 -8.27 1.53
C ASP A 16 21.85 -8.60 0.41
N HIS A 17 21.41 -8.54 -0.85
CA HIS A 17 22.11 -9.12 -2.01
C HIS A 17 21.91 -8.31 -3.30
N LYS A 18 22.23 -7.02 -3.26
CA LYS A 18 22.17 -6.08 -4.40
C LYS A 18 22.61 -6.66 -5.76
N ASP A 19 23.79 -7.28 -5.84
CA ASP A 19 24.33 -7.82 -7.10
C ASP A 19 23.45 -8.93 -7.71
N LYS A 20 22.75 -9.70 -6.87
CA LYS A 20 21.82 -10.75 -7.32
C LYS A 20 20.47 -10.18 -7.75
N ALA A 21 19.99 -9.17 -7.04
CA ALA A 21 18.76 -8.47 -7.39
C ALA A 21 18.87 -7.78 -8.76
N GLU A 22 20.00 -7.11 -9.04
CA GLU A 22 20.28 -6.53 -10.36
C GLU A 22 20.35 -7.61 -11.45
N ALA A 23 21.02 -8.73 -11.18
CA ALA A 23 21.08 -9.85 -12.12
C ALA A 23 19.71 -10.51 -12.39
N LEU A 24 18.80 -10.51 -11.40
CA LEU A 24 17.42 -11.00 -11.58
C LEU A 24 16.61 -10.06 -12.48
N LEU A 25 16.73 -8.74 -12.29
CA LEU A 25 16.08 -7.75 -13.15
C LEU A 25 16.55 -7.83 -14.60
N GLU A 26 17.82 -8.14 -14.85
CA GLU A 26 18.38 -8.34 -16.19
C GLU A 26 17.88 -9.61 -16.90
N LEU A 27 17.37 -10.59 -16.15
CA LEU A 27 16.82 -11.83 -16.71
C LEU A 27 15.35 -11.71 -17.13
N LEU A 28 14.66 -10.66 -16.67
CA LEU A 28 13.27 -10.40 -17.02
C LEU A 28 13.14 -9.80 -18.43
N PRO A 29 11.99 -9.98 -19.10
CA PRO A 29 11.68 -9.24 -20.31
C PRO A 29 11.82 -7.73 -20.08
N GLU A 30 12.32 -6.99 -21.06
CA GLU A 30 12.63 -5.56 -20.96
C GLU A 30 11.44 -4.73 -20.42
N LYS A 31 10.23 -5.04 -20.89
CA LYS A 31 8.99 -4.39 -20.43
C LYS A 31 8.71 -4.65 -18.94
N ASP A 32 8.81 -5.91 -18.53
CA ASP A 32 8.49 -6.30 -17.15
C ASP A 32 9.54 -5.74 -16.18
N SER A 33 10.82 -5.72 -16.60
CA SER A 33 11.92 -5.10 -15.86
C SER A 33 11.73 -3.59 -15.68
N GLU A 34 11.26 -2.89 -16.71
CA GLU A 34 10.93 -1.45 -16.64
C GLU A 34 9.75 -1.20 -15.70
N ASP A 35 8.66 -1.97 -15.84
CA ASP A 35 7.48 -1.87 -14.98
C ASP A 35 7.85 -2.10 -13.49
N ILE A 36 8.62 -3.15 -13.19
CA ILE A 36 9.07 -3.45 -11.82
C ILE A 36 10.02 -2.35 -11.29
N SER A 37 10.94 -1.88 -12.13
CA SER A 37 11.88 -0.80 -11.74
C SER A 37 11.17 0.53 -11.47
N GLU A 38 9.96 0.73 -12.03
CA GLU A 38 9.11 1.88 -11.71
C GLU A 38 8.42 1.69 -10.35
N LEU A 39 7.89 0.49 -10.07
CA LEU A 39 7.27 0.16 -8.78
C LEU A 39 8.24 0.30 -7.61
N MET A 40 9.47 -0.21 -7.75
CA MET A 40 10.52 -0.14 -6.72
C MET A 40 10.97 1.30 -6.34
N ARG A 41 10.44 2.34 -6.99
CA ARG A 41 10.72 3.75 -6.65
C ARG A 41 9.86 4.27 -5.52
N TYR A 42 8.70 3.65 -5.31
CA TYR A 42 7.77 4.05 -4.27
C TYR A 42 8.11 3.31 -2.96
N PRO A 43 7.88 3.93 -1.79
CA PRO A 43 8.03 3.23 -0.52
C PRO A 43 6.99 2.09 -0.41
N GLU A 44 7.38 0.98 0.24
CA GLU A 44 6.55 -0.22 0.42
C GLU A 44 5.20 0.14 1.08
N ASP A 45 5.21 0.95 2.14
CA ASP A 45 4.01 1.35 2.91
C ASP A 45 3.10 2.41 2.21
N THR A 46 3.18 2.54 0.89
CA THR A 46 2.42 3.54 0.12
C THR A 46 1.59 2.90 -0.99
N ALA A 47 0.60 3.64 -1.50
CA ALA A 47 -0.21 3.23 -2.63
C ALA A 47 0.63 2.84 -3.86
N GLY A 48 1.77 3.49 -4.06
CA GLY A 48 2.70 3.18 -5.15
C GLY A 48 3.57 1.93 -4.91
N GLY A 49 3.81 1.58 -3.64
CA GLY A 49 4.46 0.32 -3.27
C GLY A 49 3.52 -0.86 -3.46
N LEU A 50 2.26 -0.71 -3.02
CA LEU A 50 1.21 -1.73 -3.13
C LEU A 50 0.58 -1.88 -4.52
N MET A 51 0.85 -0.97 -5.47
CA MET A 51 0.15 -1.02 -6.76
C MET A 51 0.74 -2.04 -7.71
N THR A 52 -0.14 -2.69 -8.45
CA THR A 52 0.22 -3.50 -9.60
C THR A 52 0.05 -2.73 -10.92
N THR A 53 0.94 -2.99 -11.88
CA THR A 53 0.81 -2.50 -13.26
C THR A 53 0.00 -3.45 -14.15
N ASP A 54 -0.42 -4.61 -13.63
CA ASP A 54 -1.22 -5.59 -14.37
C ASP A 54 -2.72 -5.21 -14.41
N PHE A 55 -3.03 -4.13 -15.11
CA PHE A 55 -4.40 -3.66 -15.32
C PHE A 55 -4.73 -3.48 -16.80
N ILE A 56 -6.02 -3.52 -17.13
CA ILE A 56 -6.49 -3.36 -18.50
C ILE A 56 -6.93 -1.91 -18.73
N ALA A 57 -6.20 -1.18 -19.57
CA ALA A 57 -6.58 0.16 -20.03
C ALA A 57 -6.91 0.20 -21.53
N ILE A 58 -7.95 0.95 -21.90
CA ILE A 58 -8.39 1.16 -23.29
C ILE A 58 -8.63 2.65 -23.57
N ALA A 59 -8.37 3.07 -24.80
CA ALA A 59 -8.58 4.46 -25.20
C ALA A 59 -10.08 4.80 -25.37
N GLU A 60 -10.50 5.96 -24.89
CA GLU A 60 -11.90 6.40 -24.88
C GLU A 60 -12.55 6.48 -26.28
N ASN A 61 -11.74 6.71 -27.32
CA ASN A 61 -12.20 6.91 -28.69
C ASN A 61 -12.39 5.61 -29.48
N LEU A 62 -12.02 4.46 -28.91
CA LEU A 62 -12.22 3.16 -29.55
C LEU A 62 -13.69 2.78 -29.62
N SER A 63 -14.07 2.05 -30.68
CA SER A 63 -15.34 1.33 -30.69
C SER A 63 -15.28 0.15 -29.73
N ILE A 64 -16.43 -0.25 -29.16
CA ILE A 64 -16.53 -1.43 -28.29
C ILE A 64 -15.97 -2.68 -28.98
N ARG A 65 -16.22 -2.85 -30.29
CA ARG A 65 -15.61 -3.93 -31.09
C ARG A 65 -14.09 -3.93 -31.03
N MET A 66 -13.46 -2.77 -31.20
CA MET A 66 -12.00 -2.63 -31.17
C MET A 66 -11.46 -2.82 -29.76
N ALA A 67 -12.16 -2.31 -28.74
CA ALA A 67 -11.81 -2.51 -27.34
C ALA A 67 -11.80 -4.01 -26.98
N ILE A 68 -12.87 -4.75 -27.30
CA ILE A 68 -12.93 -6.21 -27.06
C ILE A 68 -11.81 -6.93 -27.82
N LYS A 69 -11.53 -6.54 -29.07
CA LYS A 69 -10.43 -7.13 -29.84
C LYS A 69 -9.07 -6.86 -29.19
N ARG A 70 -8.86 -5.66 -28.64
CA ARG A 70 -7.63 -5.29 -27.94
C ARG A 70 -7.48 -6.10 -26.65
N ILE A 71 -8.53 -6.19 -25.84
CA ILE A 71 -8.54 -7.00 -24.61
C ILE A 71 -8.20 -8.45 -24.91
N LYS A 72 -8.82 -9.05 -25.93
CA LYS A 72 -8.49 -10.42 -26.36
C LYS A 72 -7.03 -10.59 -26.81
N ALA A 73 -6.44 -9.56 -27.40
CA ALA A 73 -5.04 -9.60 -27.84
C ALA A 73 -4.05 -9.47 -26.68
N LEU A 74 -4.45 -8.83 -25.58
CA LEU A 74 -3.66 -8.78 -24.34
C LEU A 74 -3.66 -10.13 -23.62
N ASN A 75 -4.64 -11.00 -23.89
CA ASN A 75 -4.80 -12.31 -23.28
C ASN A 75 -4.65 -12.26 -21.75
N PRO A 76 -5.46 -11.41 -21.07
CA PRO A 76 -5.33 -11.23 -19.63
C PRO A 76 -5.58 -12.54 -18.88
N PRO A 77 -4.92 -12.75 -17.73
CA PRO A 77 -5.20 -13.89 -16.87
C PRO A 77 -6.66 -13.88 -16.43
N ASN A 78 -7.20 -15.05 -16.05
CA ASN A 78 -8.56 -15.11 -15.49
C ASN A 78 -8.55 -14.69 -14.02
N SER A 79 -8.34 -13.39 -13.77
CA SER A 79 -8.29 -12.76 -12.44
C SER A 79 -9.48 -11.83 -12.21
N GLU A 80 -9.80 -11.53 -10.96
CA GLU A 80 -10.88 -10.59 -10.62
C GLU A 80 -10.61 -9.17 -11.16
N ILE A 81 -9.33 -8.80 -11.23
CA ILE A 81 -8.83 -7.56 -11.84
C ILE A 81 -9.24 -7.45 -13.32
N SER A 82 -9.23 -8.56 -14.05
CA SER A 82 -9.50 -8.60 -15.49
C SER A 82 -10.96 -8.26 -15.86
N PHE A 83 -11.86 -8.16 -14.87
CA PHE A 83 -13.23 -7.69 -15.08
C PHE A 83 -13.36 -6.17 -15.11
N PHE A 84 -12.40 -5.43 -14.56
CA PHE A 84 -12.38 -3.98 -14.53
C PHE A 84 -11.48 -3.42 -15.65
N ILE A 85 -12.01 -2.44 -16.36
CA ILE A 85 -11.37 -1.89 -17.55
C ILE A 85 -11.35 -0.37 -17.41
N TYR A 86 -10.14 0.16 -17.37
CA TYR A 86 -9.87 1.58 -17.22
C TYR A 86 -9.90 2.27 -18.59
N ILE A 87 -10.49 3.46 -18.63
CA ILE A 87 -10.66 4.25 -19.85
C ILE A 87 -9.72 5.45 -19.73
N ILE A 88 -8.78 5.54 -20.66
CA ILE A 88 -7.77 6.60 -20.70
C ILE A 88 -7.95 7.49 -21.93
N ASN A 89 -7.50 8.74 -21.82
CA ASN A 89 -7.44 9.66 -22.97
C ASN A 89 -6.11 9.51 -23.74
N GLU A 90 -5.91 10.36 -24.75
CA GLU A 90 -4.69 10.39 -25.58
C GLU A 90 -3.43 10.75 -24.79
N LYS A 91 -3.58 11.38 -23.61
CA LYS A 91 -2.48 11.73 -22.69
C LYS A 91 -2.25 10.67 -21.61
N GLN A 92 -2.92 9.52 -21.69
CA GLN A 92 -2.92 8.46 -20.66
C GLN A 92 -3.53 8.87 -19.31
N GLU A 93 -4.30 9.96 -19.26
CA GLU A 93 -5.02 10.36 -18.06
C GLU A 93 -6.25 9.45 -17.87
N LEU A 94 -6.48 9.01 -16.64
CA LEU A 94 -7.65 8.21 -16.27
C LEU A 94 -8.91 9.06 -16.37
N ILE A 95 -9.87 8.63 -17.19
CA ILE A 95 -11.15 9.33 -17.36
C ILE A 95 -12.26 8.63 -16.61
N ALA A 96 -12.30 7.29 -16.70
CA ALA A 96 -13.41 6.48 -16.20
C ALA A 96 -13.04 4.99 -16.11
N MET A 97 -13.96 4.20 -15.56
CA MET A 97 -13.92 2.73 -15.60
C MET A 97 -15.21 2.16 -16.18
N THR A 98 -15.09 0.96 -16.72
CA THR A 98 -16.21 0.11 -17.12
C THR A 98 -15.91 -1.32 -16.71
N THR A 99 -16.92 -2.18 -16.71
CA THR A 99 -16.73 -3.62 -16.53
C THR A 99 -16.76 -4.35 -17.87
N LEU A 100 -16.18 -5.54 -17.90
CA LEU A 100 -16.25 -6.43 -19.06
C LEU A 100 -17.71 -6.74 -19.44
N ILE A 101 -18.58 -6.98 -18.45
CA ILE A 101 -20.02 -7.21 -18.67
C ILE A 101 -20.64 -6.00 -19.38
N ASN A 102 -20.32 -4.78 -18.93
CA ASN A 102 -20.86 -3.56 -19.53
C ASN A 102 -20.41 -3.38 -20.99
N LEU A 103 -19.18 -3.76 -21.34
CA LEU A 103 -18.72 -3.78 -22.74
C LEU A 103 -19.46 -4.83 -23.59
N LEU A 104 -19.81 -5.98 -23.01
CA LEU A 104 -20.47 -7.07 -23.74
C LEU A 104 -21.98 -6.82 -23.95
N THR A 105 -22.61 -5.99 -23.12
CA THR A 105 -24.05 -5.68 -23.21
C THR A 105 -24.39 -4.52 -24.15
N HIS A 106 -23.40 -3.69 -24.53
CA HIS A 106 -23.59 -2.54 -25.42
C HIS A 106 -23.32 -2.87 -26.89
N SER A 107 -23.78 -1.99 -27.80
CA SER A 107 -23.58 -2.20 -29.24
C SER A 107 -22.11 -2.11 -29.63
N LEU A 108 -21.64 -3.06 -30.44
CA LEU A 108 -20.25 -3.12 -30.91
C LEU A 108 -19.77 -1.86 -31.67
N ASN A 109 -20.69 -1.04 -32.17
CA ASN A 109 -20.39 0.18 -32.92
C ASN A 109 -20.40 1.46 -32.06
N GLU A 110 -20.87 1.39 -30.80
CA GLU A 110 -20.78 2.51 -29.85
C GLU A 110 -19.31 2.75 -29.44
N LYS A 111 -19.00 3.97 -29.00
CA LYS A 111 -17.67 4.30 -28.49
C LYS A 111 -17.58 4.00 -27.00
N VAL A 112 -16.38 3.66 -26.55
CA VAL A 112 -16.07 3.37 -25.14
C VAL A 112 -16.43 4.55 -24.23
N ARG A 113 -16.17 5.79 -24.67
CA ARG A 113 -16.53 6.99 -23.91
C ARG A 113 -18.03 7.13 -23.64
N ASP A 114 -18.89 6.53 -24.46
CA ASP A 114 -20.35 6.70 -24.36
C ASP A 114 -20.97 5.76 -23.30
N ILE A 115 -20.23 4.72 -22.88
CA ILE A 115 -20.68 3.71 -21.89
C ILE A 115 -20.02 3.88 -20.52
N ARG A 116 -19.31 5.00 -20.32
CA ARG A 116 -18.50 5.27 -19.14
C ARG A 116 -19.36 5.55 -17.91
N LYS A 117 -18.93 5.10 -16.73
CA LYS A 117 -19.39 5.68 -15.46
C LYS A 117 -18.44 6.80 -15.07
N GLU A 118 -18.99 8.00 -14.91
CA GLU A 118 -18.26 9.15 -14.36
C GLU A 118 -18.24 9.05 -12.83
N ASN A 119 -17.15 9.53 -12.21
CA ASN A 119 -16.80 9.44 -10.79
C ASN A 119 -16.10 8.14 -10.40
N LEU A 120 -14.80 8.11 -10.64
CA LEU A 120 -13.89 7.17 -10.00
C LEU A 120 -13.28 7.80 -8.76
N ILE A 121 -13.13 6.97 -7.73
CA ILE A 121 -12.23 7.27 -6.63
C ILE A 121 -10.85 6.85 -7.08
N GLN A 122 -9.87 7.74 -6.96
CA GLN A 122 -8.47 7.51 -7.32
C GLN A 122 -7.61 8.03 -6.18
N VAL A 123 -6.42 7.46 -6.04
CA VAL A 123 -5.47 7.80 -4.97
C VAL A 123 -4.12 8.23 -5.58
N PRO A 124 -3.37 9.14 -4.93
CA PRO A 124 -2.00 9.44 -5.32
C PRO A 124 -1.04 8.32 -4.87
N PRO A 125 0.11 8.12 -5.55
CA PRO A 125 1.04 7.04 -5.21
C PRO A 125 1.68 7.18 -3.84
N GLU A 126 1.82 8.41 -3.33
CA GLU A 126 2.40 8.71 -2.01
C GLU A 126 1.40 8.56 -0.85
N MET A 127 0.15 8.15 -1.13
CA MET A 127 -0.85 7.94 -0.08
C MET A 127 -0.45 6.75 0.78
N ASP A 128 -0.55 6.92 2.09
CA ASP A 128 -0.30 5.88 3.08
C ASP A 128 -1.21 4.66 2.89
N GLN A 129 -0.66 3.46 3.02
CA GLN A 129 -1.39 2.21 2.78
C GLN A 129 -2.63 2.05 3.66
N GLU A 130 -2.61 2.51 4.91
CA GLU A 130 -3.76 2.43 5.82
C GLU A 130 -4.91 3.31 5.31
N GLU A 131 -4.59 4.46 4.70
CA GLU A 131 -5.59 5.34 4.10
C GLU A 131 -6.18 4.73 2.81
N VAL A 132 -5.35 4.09 1.98
CA VAL A 132 -5.81 3.34 0.80
C VAL A 132 -6.75 2.20 1.20
N ALA A 133 -6.36 1.41 2.20
CA ALA A 133 -7.16 0.34 2.78
C ALA A 133 -8.52 0.86 3.27
N ARG A 134 -8.52 1.99 3.99
CA ARG A 134 -9.74 2.66 4.46
C ARG A 134 -10.64 3.10 3.31
N ILE A 135 -10.10 3.59 2.20
CA ILE A 135 -10.87 3.97 1.00
C ILE A 135 -11.51 2.74 0.36
N ILE A 136 -10.72 1.70 0.10
CA ILE A 136 -11.21 0.45 -0.49
C ILE A 136 -12.35 -0.14 0.34
N SER A 137 -12.16 -0.24 1.66
CA SER A 137 -13.16 -0.76 2.60
C SER A 137 -14.41 0.13 2.68
N LYS A 138 -14.26 1.45 2.77
CA LYS A 138 -15.39 2.38 2.92
C LYS A 138 -16.35 2.38 1.73
N TYR A 139 -15.82 2.15 0.53
CA TYR A 139 -16.58 2.22 -0.72
C TYR A 139 -16.83 0.84 -1.35
N ASP A 140 -16.50 -0.25 -0.65
CA ASP A 140 -16.62 -1.64 -1.13
C ASP A 140 -15.99 -1.82 -2.52
N LEU A 141 -14.80 -1.23 -2.72
CA LEU A 141 -14.08 -1.28 -4.00
C LEU A 141 -13.34 -2.61 -4.13
N TYR A 142 -13.32 -3.17 -5.34
CA TYR A 142 -12.47 -4.32 -5.66
C TYR A 142 -11.01 -3.93 -5.96
N ALA A 143 -10.84 -2.70 -6.46
CA ALA A 143 -9.55 -2.09 -6.70
C ALA A 143 -9.71 -0.57 -6.75
N VAL A 144 -8.63 0.16 -6.46
CA VAL A 144 -8.57 1.62 -6.61
C VAL A 144 -7.39 1.98 -7.52
N PRO A 145 -7.58 2.82 -8.55
CA PRO A 145 -6.48 3.25 -9.39
C PRO A 145 -5.61 4.29 -8.71
N VAL A 146 -4.31 4.15 -8.95
CA VAL A 146 -3.27 5.06 -8.53
C VAL A 146 -2.94 6.00 -9.69
N THR A 147 -3.02 7.30 -9.45
CA THR A 147 -2.78 8.32 -10.48
C THR A 147 -1.77 9.36 -10.02
N ASP A 148 -0.92 9.82 -10.93
CA ASP A 148 -0.02 10.94 -10.66
C ASP A 148 -0.75 12.31 -10.57
N GLU A 149 0.01 13.37 -10.29
CA GLU A 149 -0.54 14.74 -10.22
C GLU A 149 -1.17 15.23 -11.54
N ALA A 150 -0.75 14.67 -12.68
CA ALA A 150 -1.33 14.98 -13.99
C ALA A 150 -2.59 14.14 -14.29
N GLY A 151 -2.95 13.19 -13.42
CA GLY A 151 -4.06 12.26 -13.59
C GLY A 151 -3.73 11.06 -14.45
N LYS A 152 -2.45 10.82 -14.77
CA LYS A 152 -1.99 9.64 -15.51
C LYS A 152 -2.20 8.40 -14.65
N LEU A 153 -2.78 7.35 -15.23
CA LEU A 153 -2.93 6.06 -14.55
C LEU A 153 -1.56 5.38 -14.46
N LEU A 154 -1.09 5.15 -13.24
CA LEU A 154 0.18 4.48 -12.95
C LEU A 154 -0.03 2.98 -12.68
N GLY A 155 -1.03 2.66 -11.88
CA GLY A 155 -1.30 1.31 -11.39
C GLY A 155 -2.66 1.20 -10.72
N ILE A 156 -2.92 0.05 -10.10
CA ILE A 156 -4.09 -0.19 -9.27
C ILE A 156 -3.67 -0.90 -7.98
N VAL A 157 -4.35 -0.63 -6.88
CA VAL A 157 -4.24 -1.41 -5.64
C VAL A 157 -5.50 -2.26 -5.52
N THR A 158 -5.37 -3.55 -5.24
CA THR A 158 -6.50 -4.47 -5.16
C THR A 158 -6.94 -4.73 -3.72
N ALA A 159 -8.19 -5.19 -3.58
CA ALA A 159 -8.78 -5.39 -2.26
C ALA A 159 -8.19 -6.59 -1.49
N ASP A 160 -7.53 -7.52 -2.18
CA ASP A 160 -6.79 -8.61 -1.56
C ASP A 160 -5.52 -8.12 -0.85
N ASP A 161 -4.72 -7.24 -1.48
CA ASP A 161 -3.52 -6.66 -0.85
C ASP A 161 -3.86 -5.86 0.41
N VAL A 162 -5.03 -5.22 0.43
CA VAL A 162 -5.54 -4.50 1.61
C VAL A 162 -5.76 -5.42 2.82
N ILE A 163 -6.00 -6.71 2.62
CA ILE A 163 -6.12 -7.66 3.73
C ILE A 163 -4.79 -7.83 4.45
N ASP A 164 -3.70 -7.91 3.68
CA ASP A 164 -2.35 -8.04 4.22
C ASP A 164 -1.94 -6.74 4.94
N VAL A 165 -2.25 -5.57 4.35
CA VAL A 165 -2.09 -4.26 5.00
C VAL A 165 -2.78 -4.21 6.36
N TYR A 166 -4.01 -4.73 6.50
CA TYR A 166 -4.68 -4.74 7.80
C TYR A 166 -3.97 -5.58 8.85
N GLU A 167 -3.33 -6.69 8.45
CA GLU A 167 -2.56 -7.54 9.37
C GLU A 167 -1.26 -6.85 9.79
N GLU A 168 -0.57 -6.22 8.84
CA GLU A 168 0.65 -5.44 9.07
C GLU A 168 0.40 -4.24 9.99
N GLU A 169 -0.59 -3.40 9.68
CA GLU A 169 -0.95 -2.23 10.49
C GLU A 169 -1.40 -2.61 11.89
N ALA A 170 -2.18 -3.69 12.03
CA ALA A 170 -2.58 -4.19 13.35
C ALA A 170 -1.37 -4.67 14.16
N THR A 171 -0.40 -5.29 13.50
CA THR A 171 0.84 -5.76 14.10
C THR A 171 1.74 -4.58 14.50
N GLU A 172 1.88 -3.58 13.64
CA GLU A 172 2.59 -2.33 13.93
C GLU A 172 1.97 -1.61 15.13
N ASP A 173 0.65 -1.50 15.20
CA ASP A 173 -0.07 -0.91 16.32
C ASP A 173 0.18 -1.66 17.64
N ILE A 174 0.22 -3.00 17.61
CA ILE A 174 0.59 -3.81 18.77
C ILE A 174 2.03 -3.51 19.20
N TYR A 175 2.97 -3.39 18.26
CA TYR A 175 4.35 -3.04 18.57
C TYR A 175 4.46 -1.63 19.17
N LYS A 176 3.75 -0.65 18.59
CA LYS A 176 3.67 0.72 19.12
C LYS A 176 3.10 0.73 20.55
N LEU A 177 2.03 -0.03 20.82
CA LEU A 177 1.44 -0.20 22.16
C LEU A 177 2.41 -0.84 23.15
N ALA A 178 3.20 -1.81 22.71
CA ALA A 178 4.23 -2.46 23.51
C ALA A 178 5.46 -1.56 23.77
N GLY A 179 5.51 -0.36 23.18
CA GLY A 179 6.63 0.57 23.33
C GLY A 179 7.88 0.12 22.58
N THR A 180 7.70 -0.65 21.51
CA THR A 180 8.73 -1.03 20.54
C THR A 180 8.53 -0.24 19.27
N ALA A 181 9.62 0.19 18.62
CA ALA A 181 9.54 0.50 17.19
C ALA A 181 9.12 -0.77 16.42
N GLU A 182 8.58 -0.60 15.23
CA GLU A 182 8.38 -1.69 14.29
C GLU A 182 9.72 -2.41 14.08
N ILE A 183 9.72 -3.72 14.30
CA ILE A 183 10.88 -4.56 14.08
C ILE A 183 10.37 -5.71 13.24
N ASP A 184 10.78 -5.70 11.99
CA ASP A 184 10.74 -6.81 11.06
C ASP A 184 10.89 -8.16 11.81
N GLU A 185 9.83 -8.98 11.72
CA GLU A 185 9.70 -10.22 12.47
C GLU A 185 10.89 -11.15 12.24
N GLU A 186 11.44 -11.15 11.02
CA GLU A 186 12.60 -11.96 10.68
C GLU A 186 13.85 -11.51 11.46
N LYS A 187 14.04 -10.19 11.63
CA LYS A 187 15.15 -9.63 12.44
C LYS A 187 15.01 -9.94 13.93
N LEU A 188 13.78 -10.11 14.45
CA LEU A 188 13.53 -10.57 15.82
C LEU A 188 13.86 -12.06 15.98
N LEU A 189 13.40 -12.89 15.05
CA LEU A 189 13.60 -14.34 15.06
C LEU A 189 15.07 -14.71 14.84
N HIS A 190 15.82 -13.93 14.06
CA HIS A 190 17.23 -14.18 13.75
C HIS A 190 18.21 -13.60 14.79
N GLY A 191 17.71 -13.22 15.97
CA GLY A 191 18.48 -13.38 17.21
C GLY A 191 19.54 -12.31 17.52
N LYS A 192 19.36 -11.06 17.09
CA LYS A 192 20.21 -9.97 17.60
C LYS A 192 19.56 -9.30 18.80
N LEU A 193 19.77 -9.86 20.00
CA LEU A 193 19.36 -9.27 21.31
C LEU A 193 19.65 -7.75 21.41
N ARG A 194 20.69 -7.27 20.73
CA ARG A 194 21.03 -5.84 20.66
C ARG A 194 19.96 -5.00 19.97
N ILE A 195 19.39 -5.45 18.85
CA ILE A 195 18.38 -4.71 18.09
C ILE A 195 17.11 -4.57 18.94
N ALA A 196 16.66 -5.67 19.54
CA ALA A 196 15.48 -5.71 20.40
C ALA A 196 15.59 -4.85 21.69
N VAL A 197 16.80 -4.62 22.18
CA VAL A 197 17.04 -3.71 23.31
C VAL A 197 17.04 -2.25 22.83
N ILE A 198 17.74 -1.96 21.74
CA ILE A 198 17.88 -0.59 21.21
C ILE A 198 16.53 -0.01 20.77
N SER A 199 15.67 -0.81 20.15
CA SER A 199 14.33 -0.36 19.72
C SER A 199 13.42 0.05 20.88
N ARG A 200 13.62 -0.51 22.07
CA ARG A 200 12.84 -0.19 23.29
C ARG A 200 13.43 0.96 24.10
N LEU A 201 14.71 1.27 23.93
CA LEU A 201 15.41 2.27 24.74
C LEU A 201 14.73 3.65 24.74
N PRO A 202 14.25 4.20 23.61
CA PRO A 202 13.58 5.50 23.62
C PRO A 202 12.34 5.53 24.52
N TRP A 203 11.48 4.51 24.40
CA TRP A 203 10.27 4.40 25.21
C TRP A 203 10.58 4.12 26.69
N LEU A 204 11.56 3.25 26.97
CA LEU A 204 12.02 2.97 28.32
C LEU A 204 12.61 4.21 29.00
N LEU A 205 13.40 5.01 28.30
CA LEU A 205 13.94 6.26 28.85
C LEU A 205 12.83 7.25 29.18
N LEU A 206 11.84 7.41 28.29
CA LEU A 206 10.69 8.27 28.50
C LEU A 206 9.89 7.86 29.77
N THR A 207 9.60 6.56 29.90
CA THR A 207 8.86 6.03 31.06
C THR A 207 9.66 6.13 32.37
N ILE A 208 10.97 5.91 32.34
CA ILE A 208 11.87 6.10 33.49
C ILE A 208 11.86 7.57 33.95
N ILE A 209 11.95 8.53 33.02
CA ILE A 209 11.89 9.97 33.34
C ILE A 209 10.54 10.31 33.99
N GLY A 210 9.43 9.81 33.44
CA GLY A 210 8.10 9.97 34.03
C GLY A 210 8.01 9.38 35.46
N GLY A 211 8.63 8.23 35.67
CA GLY A 211 8.74 7.59 37.00
C GLY A 211 9.51 8.45 38.00
N PHE A 212 10.65 9.01 37.61
CA PHE A 212 11.44 9.91 38.48
C PHE A 212 10.68 11.20 38.83
N LEU A 213 9.97 11.80 37.87
CA LEU A 213 9.11 12.96 38.12
C LEU A 213 8.01 12.64 39.12
N SER A 214 7.37 11.49 38.96
CA SER A 214 6.32 10.99 39.88
C SER A 214 6.87 10.78 41.29
N ALA A 215 8.02 10.12 41.44
CA ALA A 215 8.68 9.90 42.73
C ALA A 215 9.08 11.21 43.42
N ARG A 216 9.56 12.20 42.65
CA ARG A 216 9.88 13.53 43.15
C ARG A 216 8.63 14.27 43.64
N LEU A 217 7.52 14.16 42.91
CA LEU A 217 6.24 14.76 43.28
C LEU A 217 5.74 14.17 44.61
N ILE A 218 5.75 12.84 44.75
CA ILE A 218 5.36 12.16 45.99
C ILE A 218 6.25 12.63 47.15
N SER A 219 7.57 12.63 46.96
CA SER A 219 8.52 13.05 48.00
C SER A 219 8.29 14.50 48.45
N TYR A 220 7.97 15.40 47.51
CA TYR A 220 7.65 16.79 47.81
C TYR A 220 6.39 16.92 48.68
N TYR A 221 5.33 16.17 48.36
CA TYR A 221 4.09 16.18 49.14
C TYR A 221 4.24 15.46 50.48
N THR A 222 4.93 14.32 50.56
CA THR A 222 5.23 13.62 51.81
C THR A 222 6.03 14.50 52.77
N ALA A 223 7.01 15.26 52.27
CA ALA A 223 7.76 16.22 53.08
C ALA A 223 6.88 17.35 53.64
N ARG A 224 5.81 17.74 52.93
CA ARG A 224 4.86 18.77 53.35
C ARG A 224 3.81 18.22 54.32
N THR A 225 3.30 17.01 54.11
CA THR A 225 2.30 16.36 54.99
C THR A 225 2.89 15.88 56.31
N ASN A 226 4.20 15.65 56.42
CA ASN A 226 4.87 15.39 57.70
C ASN A 226 4.66 16.50 58.76
N TYR A 227 4.25 17.72 58.37
CA TYR A 227 3.91 18.80 59.30
C TYR A 227 2.44 18.81 59.76
N SER A 228 1.57 18.04 59.11
CA SER A 228 0.14 18.06 59.38
C SER A 228 -0.50 16.80 58.81
N ILE A 229 -0.66 15.77 59.64
CA ILE A 229 -1.87 14.95 59.87
C ILE A 229 -1.50 13.87 60.91
N ALA A 230 -2.05 14.01 62.12
CA ALA A 230 -2.44 12.87 62.92
C ALA A 230 -3.45 12.04 62.11
N LEU A 231 -3.12 10.78 61.80
CA LEU A 231 -4.00 9.86 61.07
C LEU A 231 -5.38 9.77 61.74
N PRO A 232 -6.50 9.92 61.00
CA PRO A 232 -7.74 9.31 61.45
C PRO A 232 -7.63 7.79 61.24
N LEU A 233 -7.90 7.05 62.31
CA LEU A 233 -8.08 5.60 62.33
C LEU A 233 -9.12 5.13 61.31
#